data_AF-A0A351J7J2-F1
#
_entry.id   AF-A0A351J7J2-F1
#
_cell.length_a   1.000
_cell.length_b   1.000
_cell.length_c   1.000
_cell.angle_alpha   90.00
_cell.angle_beta   90.00
_cell.angle_gamma   90.00
#
_symmetry.space_group_name_H-M   'P 1'
#
loop_
_entity.id
_entity.type
_entity.pdbx_description
1 polymer ?
#
loop_
_entity_poly.entity_id
_entity_poly.type
_entity_poly.pdbx_seq_one_letter_code
_entity_poly.pdbx_strand_id
1 'polypeptide(L)'
;EEGLIPEPARIAALQGAELIIWISSELYPLHEKLARTRAAENCCYLAVCFPAERYARSGNMLIAPNGTVMATALPGESQIITGMINPVLAQSKLIVPRTDVVAGRIPEKYKLLVTCDK
;
A
#
# COMPACT_ATOMS: atom_id res chain seq x y z
N GLU A 1 -5.65 -7.32 8.50
CA GLU A 1 -4.32 -7.87 8.87
C GLU A 1 -3.27 -7.81 7.75
N GLU A 2 -3.54 -8.27 6.52
CA GLU A 2 -2.51 -8.42 5.47
C GLU A 2 -1.66 -7.19 5.18
N GLY A 3 -2.22 -5.98 5.17
CA GLY A 3 -1.45 -4.75 4.93
C GLY A 3 -0.46 -4.38 6.03
N LEU A 4 -0.53 -5.00 7.22
CA LEU A 4 0.52 -4.88 8.25
C LEU A 4 1.82 -5.55 7.80
N ILE A 5 1.69 -6.61 7.00
CA ILE A 5 2.79 -7.41 6.47
C ILE A 5 3.18 -6.82 5.09
N PRO A 6 4.46 -6.51 4.83
CA PRO A 6 4.88 -5.93 3.54
C PRO A 6 4.81 -6.90 2.36
N GLU A 7 4.92 -8.20 2.61
CA GLU A 7 5.06 -9.25 1.61
C GLU A 7 3.84 -9.37 0.66
N PRO A 8 2.57 -9.36 1.12
CA PRO A 8 1.42 -9.44 0.21
C PRO A 8 1.41 -8.31 -0.83
N ALA A 9 1.60 -7.06 -0.40
CA ALA A 9 1.65 -5.91 -1.30
C ALA A 9 2.84 -6.00 -2.27
N ARG A 10 3.99 -6.48 -1.79
CA ARG A 10 5.17 -6.72 -2.62
C ARG A 10 4.93 -7.77 -3.68
N ILE A 11 4.32 -8.89 -3.33
CA ILE A 11 4.02 -9.98 -4.26
C ILE A 11 3.07 -9.48 -5.34
N ALA A 12 2.01 -8.77 -4.97
CA ALA A 12 1.06 -8.18 -5.93
C ALA A 12 1.77 -7.22 -6.90
N ALA A 13 2.62 -6.34 -6.39
CA ALA A 13 3.39 -5.40 -7.22
C ALA A 13 4.36 -6.11 -8.17
N LEU A 14 5.03 -7.19 -7.73
CA LEU A 14 5.90 -8.01 -8.58
C LEU A 14 5.14 -8.77 -9.68
N GLN A 15 3.86 -9.07 -9.45
CA GLN A 15 2.96 -9.64 -10.44
C GLN A 15 2.41 -8.59 -11.42
N GLY A 16 2.80 -7.32 -11.29
CA GLY A 16 2.40 -6.24 -12.18
C GLY A 16 1.18 -5.46 -11.72
N ALA A 17 0.77 -5.57 -10.45
CA ALA A 17 -0.33 -4.77 -9.92
C ALA A 17 -0.03 -3.27 -10.03
N GLU A 18 -0.96 -2.51 -10.61
CA GLU A 18 -0.91 -1.05 -10.67
C GLU A 18 -1.69 -0.41 -9.52
N LEU A 19 -2.76 -1.08 -9.08
CA LEU A 19 -3.60 -0.75 -7.93
C LEU A 19 -3.68 -1.95 -6.99
N ILE A 20 -3.43 -1.70 -5.70
CA ILE A 20 -3.64 -2.67 -4.63
C ILE A 20 -4.86 -2.23 -3.84
N ILE A 21 -5.81 -3.15 -3.62
CA ILE A 21 -6.99 -2.89 -2.80
C ILE A 21 -6.81 -3.64 -1.49
N TRP A 22 -6.69 -2.90 -0.40
CA TRP A 22 -6.60 -3.47 0.93
C TRP A 22 -7.94 -3.28 1.66
N ILE A 23 -8.64 -4.40 1.82
CA ILE A 23 -9.90 -4.49 2.55
C ILE A 23 -9.62 -5.12 3.91
N SER A 24 -10.14 -4.55 4.99
CA SER A 24 -10.04 -5.16 6.33
C SER A 24 -11.30 -4.86 7.13
N SER A 25 -11.68 -5.77 8.01
CA SER A 25 -12.77 -5.57 8.97
C SER A 25 -12.37 -4.77 10.20
N GLU A 26 -11.07 -4.56 10.40
CA GLU A 26 -10.49 -3.93 11.59
C GLU A 26 -9.65 -2.71 11.23
N LEU A 27 -9.71 -1.70 12.10
CA LEU A 27 -8.83 -0.54 12.07
C LEU A 27 -7.57 -0.78 12.92
N TYR A 28 -6.40 -0.43 12.38
CA TYR A 28 -5.12 -0.55 13.09
C TYR A 28 -4.54 0.81 13.49
N PRO A 29 -3.78 0.88 14.60
CA PRO A 29 -2.95 2.05 14.88
C PRO A 29 -1.99 2.34 13.72
N LEU A 30 -1.79 3.62 13.39
CA LEU A 30 -0.93 4.08 12.29
C LEU A 30 -1.37 3.66 10.88
N HIS A 31 -2.65 3.29 10.71
CA HIS A 31 -3.20 2.83 9.44
C HIS A 31 -2.80 3.69 8.23
N GLU A 32 -2.97 5.02 8.30
CA GLU A 32 -2.55 5.93 7.23
C GLU A 32 -1.07 5.78 6.89
N LYS A 33 -0.18 5.73 7.90
CA LYS A 33 1.27 5.63 7.67
C LYS A 33 1.63 4.32 6.99
N LEU A 34 0.99 3.22 7.38
CA LEU A 34 1.21 1.91 6.77
C LEU A 34 0.71 1.90 5.33
N ALA A 35 -0.51 2.38 5.08
CA ALA A 35 -1.08 2.46 3.75
C ALA A 35 -0.20 3.30 2.79
N ARG A 36 0.25 4.48 3.24
CA ARG A 36 1.17 5.33 2.47
C ARG A 36 2.51 4.66 2.19
N THR A 37 3.05 3.96 3.19
CA THR A 37 4.29 3.18 3.03
C THR A 37 4.12 2.06 2.01
N ARG A 38 3.04 1.28 2.07
CA ARG A 38 2.76 0.18 1.13
C ARG A 38 2.61 0.66 -0.31
N ALA A 39 1.98 1.81 -0.52
CA ALA A 39 1.89 2.44 -1.83
C ALA A 39 3.27 2.87 -2.35
N ALA A 40 4.02 3.61 -1.53
CA ALA A 40 5.31 4.19 -1.89
C ALA A 40 6.41 3.14 -2.13
N GLU A 41 6.52 2.14 -1.25
CA GLU A 41 7.60 1.14 -1.33
C GLU A 41 7.45 0.16 -2.50
N ASN A 42 6.24 0.07 -3.07
CA ASN A 42 5.91 -0.80 -4.20
C ASN A 42 5.64 -0.02 -5.50
N CYS A 43 5.62 1.31 -5.45
CA CYS A 43 5.21 2.20 -6.53
C CYS A 43 3.89 1.74 -7.17
N CYS A 44 2.85 1.58 -6.34
CA CYS A 44 1.50 1.19 -6.77
C CYS A 44 0.48 2.15 -6.16
N TYR A 45 -0.64 2.35 -6.82
CA TYR A 45 -1.79 2.95 -6.16
C TYR A 45 -2.29 2.01 -5.07
N LEU A 46 -2.88 2.58 -4.03
CA LEU A 46 -3.43 1.80 -2.94
C LEU A 46 -4.77 2.38 -2.50
N ALA A 47 -5.81 1.57 -2.58
CA ALA A 47 -7.14 1.89 -2.06
C ALA A 47 -7.34 1.11 -0.76
N VAL A 48 -7.78 1.80 0.28
CA VAL A 48 -8.04 1.17 1.57
C VAL A 48 -9.47 1.33 2.01
N CYS A 49 -10.07 0.20 2.35
CA CYS A 49 -11.48 0.06 2.65
C CYS A 49 -11.68 -0.66 3.99
N PHE A 50 -12.25 0.07 4.95
CA PHE A 50 -12.65 -0.42 6.26
C PHE A 50 -14.10 -0.04 6.54
N PRO A 51 -14.75 -0.76 7.47
CA PRO A 51 -15.98 -0.30 8.09
C PRO A 51 -15.81 1.09 8.70
N ALA A 52 -16.85 1.92 8.60
CA ALA A 52 -16.90 3.19 9.31
C ALA A 52 -17.03 2.91 10.82
N GLU A 53 -16.00 3.27 11.58
CA GLU A 53 -15.99 3.11 13.03
C GLU A 53 -15.99 4.49 13.73
N ARG A 54 -16.90 4.68 14.69
CA ARG A 54 -17.18 5.97 15.34
C ARG A 54 -15.96 6.66 15.98
N TYR A 55 -14.94 5.90 16.37
CA TYR A 55 -13.72 6.43 16.99
C TYR A 55 -12.47 6.23 16.12
N ALA A 56 -12.67 5.96 14.82
CA ALA A 56 -11.57 5.84 13.89
C ALA A 56 -10.75 7.14 13.86
N ARG A 57 -9.43 6.99 13.85
CA ARG A 57 -8.49 8.12 13.70
C ARG A 57 -8.09 8.38 12.25
N SER A 58 -8.48 7.50 11.34
CA SER A 58 -8.23 7.60 9.89
C SER A 58 -9.41 7.04 9.13
N GLY A 59 -9.77 7.66 8.01
CA GLY A 59 -10.79 7.15 7.11
C GLY A 59 -10.24 6.21 6.03
N ASN A 60 -11.14 5.75 5.17
CA ASN A 60 -10.81 5.08 3.92
C ASN A 60 -10.04 6.03 3.00
N MET A 61 -9.09 5.53 2.22
CA MET A 61 -8.16 6.38 1.47
C MET A 61 -7.85 5.82 0.09
N LEU A 62 -7.62 6.72 -0.86
CA LEU A 62 -6.96 6.43 -2.12
C LEU A 62 -5.60 7.09 -2.11
N ILE A 63 -4.55 6.33 -2.40
CA ILE A 63 -3.15 6.74 -2.26
C ILE A 63 -2.42 6.53 -3.57
N ALA A 64 -1.64 7.53 -3.99
CA ALA A 64 -0.81 7.50 -5.18
C ALA A 64 0.50 6.69 -4.98
N PRO A 65 1.16 6.25 -6.07
CA PRO A 65 2.42 5.48 -6.02
C PRO A 65 3.59 6.15 -5.27
N ASN A 66 3.53 7.46 -5.03
CA ASN A 66 4.53 8.19 -4.24
C ASN A 66 4.15 8.33 -2.76
N GLY A 67 3.05 7.71 -2.31
CA GLY A 67 2.53 7.79 -0.94
C GLY A 67 1.68 9.03 -0.63
N THR A 68 1.32 9.82 -1.65
CA THR A 68 0.39 10.96 -1.49
C THR A 68 -1.04 10.47 -1.33
N VAL A 69 -1.76 10.94 -0.32
CA VAL A 69 -3.20 10.66 -0.17
C VAL A 69 -3.97 11.54 -1.16
N MET A 70 -4.64 10.92 -2.12
CA MET A 70 -5.41 11.60 -3.17
C MET A 70 -6.82 11.94 -2.71
N ALA A 71 -7.43 11.04 -1.94
CA ALA A 71 -8.75 11.22 -1.35
C ALA A 71 -8.80 10.48 -0.02
N THR A 72 -9.55 11.02 0.94
CA THR A 72 -9.75 10.42 2.26
C THR A 72 -11.19 10.63 2.73
N ALA A 73 -11.78 9.60 3.32
CA ALA A 73 -13.06 9.71 3.98
C ALA A 73 -12.89 10.37 5.35
N LEU A 74 -13.93 11.04 5.83
CA LEU A 74 -14.01 11.50 7.20
C LEU A 74 -14.07 10.29 8.14
N PRO A 75 -13.23 10.24 9.19
CA PRO A 75 -13.29 9.15 10.16
C PRO A 75 -14.66 9.09 10.86
N GLY A 76 -15.18 7.88 11.07
CA GLY A 76 -16.46 7.67 11.76
C GLY A 76 -17.72 7.75 10.91
N GLU A 77 -17.61 8.22 9.67
CA GLU A 77 -18.76 8.40 8.78
C GLU A 77 -18.75 7.37 7.64
N SER A 78 -19.94 6.89 7.27
CA SER A 78 -20.08 6.05 6.07
C SER A 78 -20.04 6.93 4.83
N GLN A 79 -18.97 6.81 4.04
CA GLN A 79 -18.75 7.65 2.87
C GLN A 79 -18.13 6.88 1.71
N ILE A 80 -18.42 7.34 0.51
CA ILE A 80 -17.74 6.94 -0.71
C ILE A 80 -16.74 8.04 -1.06
N ILE A 81 -15.49 7.65 -1.30
CA ILE A 81 -14.47 8.51 -1.89
C ILE A 81 -14.18 8.08 -3.31
N THR A 82 -13.85 9.03 -4.16
CA THR A 82 -13.51 8.77 -5.56
C THR A 82 -12.28 9.57 -5.95
N GLY A 83 -11.53 9.06 -6.93
CA GLY A 83 -10.39 9.75 -7.51
C GLY A 83 -10.00 9.09 -8.82
N MET A 84 -9.58 9.89 -9.80
CA MET A 84 -9.01 9.36 -11.03
C MET A 84 -7.56 8.96 -10.81
N ILE A 85 -7.19 7.79 -11.31
CA ILE A 85 -5.80 7.31 -11.31
C ILE A 85 -5.29 7.22 -12.75
N ASN A 86 -3.97 7.38 -12.93
CA ASN A 86 -3.28 7.03 -14.16
C ASN A 86 -2.42 5.78 -13.88
N PRO A 87 -2.88 4.57 -14.23
CA PRO A 87 -2.19 3.32 -13.87
C PRO A 87 -0.76 3.23 -14.41
N VAL A 88 -0.48 3.87 -15.55
CA VAL A 88 0.87 3.89 -16.16
C VAL A 88 1.93 4.47 -15.21
N LEU A 89 1.55 5.37 -14.29
CA LEU A 89 2.48 5.91 -13.29
C LEU A 89 2.97 4.85 -12.30
N ALA A 90 2.25 3.75 -12.12
CA ALA A 90 2.67 2.63 -11.27
C ALA A 90 3.62 1.65 -12.00
N GLN A 91 3.77 1.76 -13.33
CA GLN A 91 4.68 0.91 -14.10
C GLN A 91 6.14 1.33 -13.94
N SER A 92 6.40 2.62 -13.72
CA SER A 92 7.73 3.10 -13.36
C SER A 92 8.03 2.79 -11.89
N LYS A 93 9.04 1.97 -11.64
CA LYS A 93 9.50 1.61 -10.29
C LYS A 93 10.67 2.48 -9.80
N LEU A 94 11.01 3.51 -10.56
CA LEU A 94 12.04 4.51 -10.23
C LEU A 94 11.46 5.57 -9.28
N ILE A 95 11.92 5.63 -8.04
CA ILE A 95 11.47 6.65 -7.06
C ILE A 95 12.32 7.92 -7.13
N VAL A 96 13.63 7.74 -7.16
CA VAL A 96 14.62 8.81 -7.33
C VAL A 96 15.63 8.36 -8.37
N PRO A 97 16.41 9.26 -8.99
CA PRO A 97 17.40 8.87 -9.97
C PRO A 97 18.29 7.74 -9.45
N ARG A 98 18.41 6.67 -10.25
CA ARG A 98 19.18 5.44 -9.97
C ARG A 98 18.66 4.54 -8.84
N THR A 99 17.47 4.80 -8.32
CA THR A 99 16.84 3.95 -7.28
C THR A 99 15.52 3.40 -7.77
N ASP A 100 15.54 2.13 -8.17
CA ASP A 100 14.37 1.35 -8.58
C ASP A 100 13.96 0.37 -7.46
N VAL A 101 12.69 0.38 -7.05
CA VAL A 101 12.20 -0.44 -5.92
C VAL A 101 12.12 -1.94 -6.20
N VAL A 102 12.13 -2.34 -7.47
CA VAL A 102 12.10 -3.74 -7.87
C VAL A 102 13.51 -4.17 -8.29
N ALA A 103 14.12 -3.46 -9.26
CA ALA A 103 15.42 -3.82 -9.81
C ALA A 103 16.57 -3.62 -8.81
N GLY A 104 16.42 -2.73 -7.82
CA GLY A 104 17.41 -2.52 -6.76
C GLY A 104 17.42 -3.59 -5.66
N ARG A 105 16.54 -4.60 -5.73
CA ARG A 105 16.47 -5.66 -4.71
C ARG A 105 17.54 -6.72 -4.89
N ILE A 106 17.85 -7.41 -3.80
CA ILE A 106 18.76 -8.56 -3.77
C ILE A 106 18.02 -9.73 -3.08
N PRO A 107 17.14 -10.45 -3.79
CA PRO A 107 16.27 -11.47 -3.20
C PRO A 107 17.01 -12.55 -2.41
N GLU A 108 18.22 -12.90 -2.81
CA GLU A 108 19.07 -13.91 -2.18
C GLU A 108 19.38 -13.58 -0.72
N LYS A 109 19.47 -12.29 -0.37
CA LYS A 109 19.74 -11.84 1.00
C LYS A 109 18.56 -12.05 1.94
N TYR A 110 17.34 -12.16 1.41
CA TYR A 110 16.15 -12.39 2.24
C TYR A 110 15.95 -13.86 2.57
N LYS A 111 16.62 -14.80 1.87
CA LYS A 111 16.41 -16.25 2.05
C LYS A 111 16.54 -16.69 3.50
N LEU A 112 17.55 -16.19 4.23
CA LEU A 112 17.79 -16.48 5.64
C LEU A 112 16.62 -16.09 6.58
N LEU A 113 15.76 -15.16 6.15
CA LEU A 113 14.57 -14.74 6.92
C LEU A 113 13.36 -15.63 6.67
N VAL A 114 13.35 -16.37 5.55
CA VAL A 114 12.21 -17.20 5.12
C VAL A 114 12.49 -18.69 5.34
N THR A 115 13.75 -19.10 5.32
CA THR A 115 14.18 -20.46 5.63
C THR A 115 14.77 -20.50 7.04
N CYS A 116 13.99 -20.96 8.02
CA CYS A 116 14.57 -21.48 9.25
C CYS A 116 15.25 -22.80 8.92
N ASP A 117 16.59 -22.84 8.97
CA ASP A 117 17.28 -24.12 9.13
C ASP A 117 16.81 -24.73 10.44
N LYS A 118 16.05 -25.83 10.33
CA LYS A 118 15.74 -26.70 11.47
C LYS A 118 16.89 -27.66 11.70
#